data_AF-A0A2X2UXZ1-F1
#
_entry.id   AF-A0A2X2UXZ1-F1
#
_cell.length_a   1.000
_cell.length_b   1.000
_cell.length_c   1.000
_cell.angle_alpha   90.00
_cell.angle_beta   90.00
_cell.angle_gamma   90.00
#
_symmetry.space_group_name_H-M   'P 1'
#
loop_
_entity.id
_entity.type
_entity.pdbx_description
1 polymer ?
#
loop_
_entity_poly.entity_id
_entity_poly.type
_entity_poly.pdbx_seq_one_letter_code
_entity_poly.pdbx_strand_id
1 'polypeptide(L)' 'MKESSPLLQLRKVGYQAGATKILNNISFMLNAGEFKLITGPSGAVKAHC' A
#
# COMPACT_ATOMS: atom_id res chain seq x y z
N MET A 1 -1.74 -3.41 -28.45
CA MET A 1 -2.45 -3.43 -27.16
C MET A 1 -1.51 -2.79 -26.16
N LYS A 2 -1.88 -1.67 -25.52
CA LYS A 2 -0.97 -0.97 -24.60
C LYS A 2 -0.95 -1.82 -23.32
N GLU A 3 0.13 -2.53 -23.05
CA GLU A 3 0.32 -3.19 -21.76
C GLU A 3 0.26 -2.09 -20.69
N SER A 4 -0.84 -2.06 -19.94
CA SER A 4 -1.02 -1.11 -18.84
C SER A 4 -0.12 -1.58 -17.71
N SER A 5 1.14 -1.15 -17.73
CA SER A 5 2.05 -1.36 -16.62
C SER A 5 1.48 -0.65 -15.39
N PRO A 6 1.44 -1.30 -14.22
CA PRO A 6 0.92 -0.66 -13.03
C PRO A 6 1.77 0.55 -12.66
N LEU A 7 1.11 1.66 -12.31
CA LEU A 7 1.77 2.89 -11.87
C LEU A 7 2.47 2.71 -10.52
N LEU A 8 1.88 1.89 -9.65
CA LEU A 8 2.46 1.55 -8.36
C LEU A 8 2.21 0.08 -8.07
N GLN A 9 3.20 -0.61 -7.52
CA GLN A 9 3.07 -2.00 -7.13
C GLN A 9 3.88 -2.26 -5.87
N LEU A 10 3.18 -2.58 -4.79
CA LEU A 10 3.76 -3.06 -3.55
C LEU A 10 3.64 -4.58 -3.51
N ARG A 11 4.74 -5.26 -3.22
CA ARG A 11 4.75 -6.72 -3.01
C ARG A 11 5.34 -7.00 -1.64
N LYS A 12 4.55 -7.67 -0.79
CA LYS A 12 4.97 -8.18 0.53
C LYS A 12 5.60 -7.10 1.42
N VAL A 13 5.06 -5.88 1.37
CA VAL A 13 5.58 -4.75 2.14
C VAL A 13 5.17 -4.89 3.60
N GLY A 14 6.16 -4.90 4.49
CA GLY A 14 5.99 -4.88 5.93
C GLY A 14 6.71 -3.67 6.53
N TYR A 15 6.15 -3.12 7.59
CA TYR A 15 6.69 -1.97 8.30
C TYR A 15 6.46 -2.16 9.79
N GLN A 16 7.46 -1.85 10.59
CA GLN A 16 7.43 -1.97 12.05
C GLN A 16 8.06 -0.72 12.64
N ALA A 17 7.37 -0.09 13.59
CA ALA A 17 7.93 0.98 14.40
C ALA A 17 8.07 0.48 15.84
N GLY A 18 9.29 0.43 16.34
CA GLY A 18 9.60 -0.15 17.64
C GLY A 18 9.17 -1.61 17.73
N ALA A 19 8.31 -1.94 18.71
CA ALA A 19 7.76 -3.29 18.89
C ALA A 19 6.47 -3.54 18.08
N THR A 20 5.89 -2.53 17.45
CA THR A 20 4.58 -2.63 16.81
C THR A 20 4.74 -2.85 15.30
N LYS A 21 4.27 -3.99 14.81
CA LYS A 21 4.16 -4.24 13.37
C LYS A 21 2.96 -3.47 12.81
N ILE A 22 3.25 -2.48 11.97
CA ILE A 22 2.30 -1.51 11.42
C ILE A 22 1.78 -1.97 10.05
N LEU A 23 2.66 -2.45 9.17
CA LEU A 23 2.28 -3.14 7.93
C LEU A 23 2.74 -4.59 8.02
N ASN A 24 1.84 -5.52 7.74
CA ASN A 24 2.15 -6.95 7.77
C ASN A 24 1.91 -7.56 6.39
N ASN A 25 2.96 -7.61 5.57
CA ASN A 25 2.95 -8.30 4.28
C ASN A 25 1.86 -7.81 3.30
N ILE A 26 1.67 -6.49 3.22
CA ILE A 26 0.69 -5.88 2.33
C ILE A 26 1.18 -5.94 0.89
N SER A 27 0.31 -6.35 -0.02
CA SER A 27 0.57 -6.34 -1.46
C SER A 27 -0.61 -5.71 -2.18
N PHE A 28 -0.37 -4.67 -2.98
CA PHE A 28 -1.38 -4.08 -3.83
C PHE A 28 -0.76 -3.44 -5.07
N MET A 29 -1.59 -3.17 -6.06
CA MET A 29 -1.21 -2.62 -7.35
C MET A 29 -2.17 -1.50 -7.72
N LEU A 30 -1.67 -0.39 -8.27
CA LEU A 30 -2.45 0.74 -8.75
C LEU A 30 -2.21 0.89 -10.24
N ASN A 31 -3.26 0.74 -11.05
CA ASN A 31 -3.18 0.96 -12.48
C ASN A 31 -3.55 2.40 -12.84
N ALA A 32 -3.21 2.81 -14.06
CA ALA A 32 -3.58 4.13 -14.57
C ALA A 32 -5.12 4.30 -14.60
N GLY A 33 -5.61 5.36 -13.96
CA GLY A 33 -7.04 5.64 -13.84
C GLY A 33 -7.75 4.95 -12.67
N GLU A 34 -7.07 4.09 -11.91
CA GLU A 34 -7.62 3.57 -10.65
C GLU A 34 -7.38 4.54 -9.49
N PHE A 35 -8.35 4.62 -8.58
CA PHE A 35 -8.22 5.28 -7.29
C PHE A 35 -8.39 4.27 -6.18
N LYS A 36 -7.41 4.13 -5.29
CA LYS A 36 -7.49 3.24 -4.11
C LYS A 36 -7.41 4.05 -2.84
N LEU A 37 -8.40 3.90 -1.97
CA LEU A 37 -8.46 4.56 -0.67
C LEU A 37 -7.91 3.62 0.41
N ILE A 38 -6.80 4.01 1.04
CA ILE A 38 -6.27 3.30 2.21
C ILE A 38 -6.98 3.86 3.46
N THR A 39 -7.81 3.04 4.10
CA THR A 39 -8.51 3.36 5.35
C THR A 39 -8.13 2.39 6.45
N GLY A 40 -8.28 2.84 7.70
CA GLY A 40 -8.04 2.04 8.89
C GLY A 40 -8.36 2.86 10.14
N PRO A 41 -8.47 2.22 11.33
CA PRO A 41 -8.67 2.90 12.61
C PRO A 41 -7.58 3.96 12.85
N SER A 42 -7.87 4.98 13.67
CA SER A 42 -6.91 6.07 13.94
C SER A 42 -5.59 5.48 14.49
N GLY A 43 -4.53 5.52 13.68
CA GLY A 43 -3.25 4.84 13.96
C GLY A 43 -2.73 3.97 12.80
N ALA A 44 -3.55 3.64 11.81
CA ALA A 44 -3.10 2.98 10.60
C ALA A 44 -2.49 3.99 9.61
N VAL A 45 -1.15 4.04 9.53
CA VAL A 45 -0.19 4.40 8.43
C VAL A 45 -0.54 5.47 7.38
N LYS A 46 -1.69 6.16 7.49
CA LYS A 46 -2.23 7.09 6.50
C LYS A 46 -1.26 8.21 6.13
N ALA A 47 -0.24 8.46 6.95
CA ALA A 47 0.75 9.52 6.78
C ALA A 47 2.15 9.04 6.32
N HIS A 48 2.39 7.74 6.07
CA HIS A 48 3.74 7.21 5.76
C HIS A 48 3.83 6.37 4.46
N CYS A 49 2.90 6.57 3.54
CA CYS A 49 3.02 6.12 2.14
C CYS A 49 3.32 7.30 1.22
#